data_AF-F8NCA2-F1
#
_entry.id   AF-F8NCA2-F1
#
_cell.length_a   1.000
_cell.length_b   1.000
_cell.length_c   1.000
_cell.angle_alpha   90.00
_cell.angle_beta   90.00
_cell.angle_gamma   90.00
#
_symmetry.space_group_name_H-M   'P 1'
#
loop_
_entity.id
_entity.type
_entity.pdbx_description
1 polymer ?
#
loop_
_entity_poly.entity_id
_entity_poly.type
_entity_poly.pdbx_seq_one_letter_code
_entity_poly.pdbx_strand_id
1 'polypeptide(L)'
;MNRILGYILIGLNLTLLFTCSEGIHQSSERVEDGSTYASRVNIDQKMYSNLLKMEVSYDIILPEDYSVDISKSYDIVYLLHGYSDNKRVWRTDINILTIYDNLVHKGVICPI
;
A
#
# COMPACT_ATOMS: atom_id res chain seq x y z
N MET A 1 0.32 -54.70 -30.56
CA MET A 1 1.50 -53.81 -30.57
C MET A 1 1.14 -52.31 -30.56
N ASN A 2 -0.03 -51.89 -30.05
CA ASN A 2 -0.50 -50.48 -30.14
C ASN A 2 -1.09 -49.93 -28.83
N ARG A 3 -0.60 -50.37 -27.66
CA ARG A 3 -1.02 -49.80 -26.36
C ARG A 3 0.13 -49.23 -25.53
N ILE A 4 1.36 -49.67 -25.78
CA ILE A 4 2.57 -49.16 -25.11
C ILE A 4 3.00 -47.81 -25.71
N LEU A 5 2.74 -47.57 -27.00
CA LEU A 5 3.06 -46.31 -27.68
C LEU A 5 2.19 -45.13 -27.21
N GLY A 6 0.97 -45.39 -26.72
CA GLY A 6 0.08 -44.35 -26.19
C GLY A 6 0.55 -43.78 -24.85
N TYR A 7 1.16 -44.61 -23.99
CA TYR A 7 1.69 -44.15 -22.70
C TYR A 7 2.96 -43.32 -22.85
N ILE A 8 3.75 -43.58 -23.90
CA ILE A 8 4.96 -42.78 -24.20
C ILE A 8 4.58 -41.38 -24.72
N LEU A 9 3.46 -41.24 -25.45
CA LEU A 9 2.95 -39.95 -25.92
C LEU A 9 2.26 -39.10 -24.84
N ILE A 10 1.74 -39.71 -23.78
CA ILE A 10 1.16 -39.00 -22.63
C ILE A 10 2.26 -38.58 -21.63
N GLY A 11 3.35 -39.36 -21.52
CA GLY A 11 4.47 -39.07 -20.61
C GLY A 11 5.42 -37.96 -21.07
N LEU A 12 5.42 -37.58 -22.35
CA LEU A 12 6.32 -36.54 -22.89
C LEU A 12 5.72 -35.12 -22.84
N ASN A 13 4.47 -34.96 -22.39
CA ASN A 13 3.81 -33.67 -22.22
C ASN A 13 3.67 -33.22 -20.75
N LEU A 14 4.45 -33.81 -19.84
CA LEU A 14 4.43 -33.43 -18.41
C LEU A 14 5.75 -32.84 -17.88
N THR A 15 6.82 -32.81 -18.69
CA THR A 15 8.13 -32.29 -18.25
C THR A 15 8.44 -30.86 -18.70
N LEU A 16 7.45 -30.10 -19.18
CA LEU A 16 7.62 -28.68 -19.56
C LEU A 16 7.07 -27.66 -18.54
N LEU A 17 6.77 -28.07 -17.31
CA LEU A 17 6.43 -27.14 -16.20
C LEU A 17 7.59 -26.89 -15.21
N PHE A 18 8.82 -27.30 -15.53
CA PHE A 18 10.01 -26.95 -14.75
C PHE A 18 10.85 -25.82 -15.37
N THR A 19 10.21 -24.83 -15.99
CA THR A 19 10.91 -23.58 -16.35
C THR A 19 10.68 -22.55 -15.25
N CYS A 20 11.71 -22.39 -14.41
CA CYS A 20 11.97 -21.33 -13.45
C CYS A 20 10.75 -20.78 -12.71
N SER A 21 10.53 -21.26 -11.48
CA SER A 21 10.11 -20.33 -10.44
C SER A 21 11.24 -19.29 -10.37
N GLU A 22 11.05 -18.14 -11.02
CA GLU A 22 11.68 -16.92 -10.55
C GLU A 22 11.42 -16.91 -9.05
N GLY A 23 12.49 -16.94 -8.26
CA GLY A 23 12.36 -16.84 -6.82
C GLY A 23 11.44 -15.66 -6.57
N ILE A 24 10.23 -15.95 -6.06
CA ILE A 24 9.41 -14.94 -5.44
C ILE A 24 10.32 -14.45 -4.33
N HIS A 25 10.92 -13.29 -4.54
CA HIS A 25 11.38 -12.46 -3.45
C HIS A 25 10.15 -12.38 -2.56
N GLN A 26 10.18 -13.16 -1.49
CA GLN A 26 9.25 -13.05 -0.39
C GLN A 26 9.47 -11.62 0.13
N SER A 27 8.79 -10.63 -0.48
CA SER A 27 8.44 -9.43 0.24
C SER A 27 7.58 -9.97 1.36
N SER A 28 8.22 -10.21 2.50
CA SER A 28 7.56 -10.46 3.75
C SER A 28 6.55 -9.34 3.90
N GLU A 29 5.28 -9.64 3.59
CA GLU A 29 4.18 -8.77 3.90
C GLU A 29 4.27 -8.57 5.41
N ARG A 30 4.78 -7.41 5.85
CA ARG A 30 4.68 -7.04 7.24
C ARG A 30 3.18 -7.04 7.50
N VAL A 31 2.75 -7.93 8.39
CA VAL A 31 1.46 -7.77 9.04
C VAL A 31 1.57 -6.41 9.73
N GLU A 32 0.98 -5.37 9.13
CA GLU A 32 0.83 -4.08 9.77
C GLU A 32 0.02 -4.33 11.04
N ASP A 33 0.68 -4.27 12.19
CA ASP A 33 -0.02 -4.21 13.46
C ASP A 33 -0.91 -2.97 13.41
N GLY A 34 -2.23 -3.16 13.53
CA GLY A 34 -3.20 -2.07 13.51
C GLY A 34 -2.91 -0.97 14.53
N SER A 35 -2.08 -1.25 15.55
CA SER A 35 -1.55 -0.25 16.48
C SER A 35 -0.63 0.79 15.81
N THR A 36 0.19 0.36 14.84
CA THR A 36 1.15 1.20 14.10
C THR A 36 0.43 2.06 13.06
N TYR A 37 -0.62 1.53 12.45
CA TYR A 37 -1.51 2.31 11.58
C TYR A 37 -2.16 3.45 12.36
N ALA A 38 -2.77 3.13 13.52
CA ALA A 38 -3.51 4.09 14.33
C ALA A 38 -2.63 5.22 14.90
N SER A 39 -1.34 4.96 15.17
CA SER A 39 -0.42 5.96 15.71
C SER A 39 0.08 6.98 14.67
N ARG A 40 0.04 6.63 13.38
CA ARG A 40 0.53 7.46 12.26
C ARG A 40 -0.56 8.27 11.57
N VAL A 41 -1.83 8.04 11.92
CA VAL A 41 -2.97 8.70 11.27
C VAL A 41 -3.75 9.54 12.27
N ASN A 42 -3.67 10.86 12.13
CA ASN A 42 -4.51 11.79 12.87
C ASN A 42 -5.83 11.97 12.11
N ILE A 43 -6.85 11.23 12.54
CA ILE A 43 -8.18 11.25 11.93
C ILE A 43 -9.01 12.45 12.40
N ASP A 44 -9.95 12.87 11.55
CA ASP A 44 -11.03 13.80 11.88
C ASP A 44 -10.56 15.13 12.51
N GLN A 45 -9.37 15.59 12.11
CA GLN A 45 -8.91 16.92 12.43
C GLN A 45 -9.86 17.95 11.81
N LYS A 46 -9.97 19.12 12.44
CA LYS A 46 -10.92 20.16 12.04
C LYS A 46 -10.23 21.51 11.96
N MET A 47 -10.55 22.25 10.90
CA MET A 47 -10.20 23.67 10.78
C MET A 47 -11.45 24.47 10.42
N TYR A 48 -11.61 25.65 11.01
CA TYR A 48 -12.66 26.56 10.58
C TYR A 48 -12.22 27.30 9.30
N SER A 49 -12.97 27.13 8.21
CA SER A 49 -12.72 27.84 6.96
C SER A 49 -13.45 29.17 6.94
N ASN A 50 -12.70 30.26 6.96
CA ASN A 50 -13.25 31.61 6.82
C ASN A 50 -13.89 31.85 5.45
N LEU A 51 -13.47 31.12 4.41
CA LEU A 51 -14.03 31.24 3.07
C LEU A 51 -15.38 30.51 2.96
N LEU A 52 -15.45 29.28 3.47
CA LEU A 52 -16.66 28.43 3.40
C LEU A 52 -17.64 28.68 4.56
N LYS A 53 -17.21 29.42 5.59
CA LYS A 53 -17.97 29.70 6.82
C LYS A 53 -18.39 28.44 7.58
N MET A 54 -17.56 27.40 7.55
CA MET A 54 -17.83 26.11 8.19
C MET A 54 -16.56 25.41 8.67
N GLU A 55 -16.71 24.43 9.56
CA GLU A 55 -15.64 23.48 9.87
C GLU A 55 -15.39 22.55 8.68
N VAL A 56 -14.13 22.44 8.28
CA VAL A 56 -13.65 21.48 7.28
C VAL A 56 -12.87 20.41 8.02
N SER A 57 -13.26 19.15 7.82
CA SER A 57 -12.56 18.01 8.39
C SER A 57 -11.53 17.43 7.43
N TYR A 58 -10.38 17.02 7.96
CA TYR A 58 -9.29 16.40 7.21
C TYR A 58 -8.59 15.34 8.07
N ASP A 59 -7.89 14.41 7.40
CA ASP A 59 -7.06 13.40 8.04
C ASP A 59 -5.59 13.73 7.70
N ILE A 60 -4.66 13.46 8.62
CA ILE A 60 -3.22 13.58 8.39
C ILE A 60 -2.60 12.19 8.48
N ILE A 61 -1.76 11.84 7.51
CA ILE A 61 -0.97 10.62 7.50
C ILE A 61 0.50 11.02 7.66
N LEU A 62 1.20 10.36 8.58
CA LEU A 62 2.58 10.67 8.92
C LEU A 62 3.55 9.54 8.49
N PRO A 63 4.77 9.88 8.05
CA PRO A 63 5.86 8.92 7.89
C PRO A 63 6.10 8.05 9.12
N GLU A 64 6.62 6.84 8.92
CA GLU A 64 6.96 5.90 10.02
C GLU A 64 7.96 6.53 11.01
N ASP A 65 8.88 7.35 10.51
CA ASP A 65 9.95 7.99 11.29
C ASP A 65 9.62 9.41 11.76
N TYR A 66 8.38 9.87 11.60
CA TYR A 66 8.00 11.25 11.92
C TYR A 66 8.30 11.63 13.38
N SER A 67 8.08 10.71 14.33
CA SER A 67 8.27 10.96 15.76
C SER A 67 9.70 10.69 16.25
N VAL A 68 10.63 10.27 15.39
CA VAL A 68 11.98 9.87 15.78
C VAL A 68 12.92 11.07 15.87
N ASP A 69 12.92 11.93 14.84
CA ASP A 69 13.72 13.13 14.78
C ASP A 69 12.82 14.36 14.69
N ILE A 70 12.66 15.05 15.82
CA ILE A 70 11.82 16.26 15.93
C ILE A 70 12.36 17.47 15.14
N SER A 71 13.61 17.40 14.65
CA SER A 71 14.21 18.46 13.83
C SER A 71 14.01 18.22 12.33
N LYS A 72 13.65 17.00 11.94
CA LYS A 72 13.41 16.62 10.55
C LYS A 72 12.08 17.20 10.08
N SER A 73 12.11 17.83 8.91
CA SER A 73 10.93 18.35 8.22
C SER A 73 10.61 17.47 7.01
N TYR A 74 9.33 17.37 6.67
CA TYR A 74 8.82 16.59 5.55
C TYR A 74 8.02 17.48 4.61
N ASP A 75 8.05 17.17 3.31
CA ASP A 75 7.23 17.85 2.31
C ASP A 75 5.77 17.39 2.42
N ILE A 76 4.81 18.28 2.10
CA ILE A 76 3.38 17.99 2.28
C ILE A 76 2.71 17.71 0.94
N VAL A 77 1.95 16.62 0.87
CA VAL A 77 1.06 16.32 -0.25
C VAL A 77 -0.40 16.41 0.19
N TYR A 78 -1.18 17.22 -0.53
CA TYR A 78 -2.62 17.34 -0.34
C TYR A 78 -3.34 16.38 -1.28
N LEU A 79 -3.94 15.32 -0.74
CA LEU A 79 -4.79 14.41 -1.50
C LEU A 79 -6.27 14.80 -1.36
N LEU A 80 -6.90 15.09 -2.49
CA LEU A 80 -8.33 15.34 -2.60
C LEU A 80 -9.06 14.08 -3.01
N HIS A 81 -10.28 13.90 -2.52
CA HIS A 81 -11.14 12.78 -2.94
C HIS A 81 -11.94 13.15 -4.20
N GLY A 82 -12.57 12.13 -4.79
CA GLY A 82 -13.46 12.30 -5.93
C GLY A 82 -14.83 12.90 -5.56
N TYR A 83 -15.66 13.09 -6.58
CA TYR A 83 -17.05 13.48 -6.41
C TYR A 83 -17.79 12.48 -5.51
N SER A 84 -18.69 12.97 -4.65
CA SER A 84 -19.50 12.21 -3.67
C SER A 84 -18.74 11.53 -2.51
N ASP A 85 -17.42 11.45 -2.56
CA ASP A 85 -16.60 10.91 -1.47
C ASP A 85 -16.28 11.95 -0.39
N ASN A 86 -15.52 11.51 0.61
CA ASN A 86 -14.87 12.36 1.60
C ASN A 86 -13.47 11.83 1.94
N LYS A 87 -12.75 12.52 2.83
CA LYS A 87 -11.39 12.18 3.28
C LYS A 87 -11.15 10.70 3.64
N ARG A 88 -12.19 9.99 4.12
CA ARG A 88 -12.09 8.60 4.58
C ARG A 88 -11.72 7.61 3.47
N VAL A 89 -12.09 7.89 2.22
CA VAL A 89 -11.89 6.97 1.07
C VAL A 89 -10.43 6.58 0.89
N TRP A 90 -9.50 7.52 1.12
CA TRP A 90 -8.07 7.29 1.00
C TRP A 90 -7.57 6.23 1.98
N ARG A 91 -8.19 6.15 3.17
CA ARG A 91 -7.83 5.17 4.18
C ARG A 91 -8.61 3.86 4.05
N THR A 92 -9.91 3.93 3.78
CA THR A 92 -10.75 2.73 3.86
C THR A 92 -10.77 1.93 2.58
N ASP A 93 -10.89 2.60 1.44
CA ASP A 93 -11.19 1.93 0.18
C ASP A 93 -9.92 1.79 -0.67
N ILE A 94 -9.02 2.77 -0.56
CA ILE A 94 -7.74 2.80 -1.30
C ILE A 94 -6.59 2.22 -0.47
N ASN A 95 -6.66 2.33 0.86
CA ASN A 95 -5.56 2.02 1.78
C ASN A 95 -4.23 2.68 1.38
N ILE A 96 -4.26 4.02 1.33
CA ILE A 96 -3.14 4.84 0.87
C ILE A 96 -1.86 4.64 1.69
N LEU A 97 -1.96 4.30 2.99
CA LEU A 97 -0.78 4.09 3.85
C LEU A 97 0.07 2.93 3.36
N THR A 98 -0.57 1.79 3.06
CA THR A 98 0.14 0.62 2.53
C THR A 98 0.76 0.90 1.17
N ILE A 99 0.09 1.68 0.30
CA ILE A 99 0.68 2.09 -0.99
C ILE A 99 1.92 2.96 -0.75
N TYR A 100 1.79 3.97 0.11
CA TYR A 100 2.88 4.89 0.46
C TYR A 100 4.09 4.16 1.05
N ASP A 101 3.87 3.31 2.06
CA ASP A 101 4.95 2.57 2.73
C ASP A 101 5.66 1.62 1.76
N ASN A 102 4.92 0.99 0.83
CA ASN A 102 5.52 0.16 -0.22
C ASN A 102 6.40 0.97 -1.17
N LEU A 103 6.00 2.19 -1.55
CA LEU A 103 6.77 3.05 -2.42
C LEU A 103 8.03 3.60 -1.73
N VAL A 104 7.93 3.95 -0.44
CA VAL A 104 9.06 4.36 0.39
C VAL A 104 10.04 3.20 0.55
N HIS A 105 9.55 2.00 0.87
CA HIS A 105 10.39 0.81 1.05
C HIS A 105 11.15 0.44 -0.24
N LYS A 106 10.50 0.60 -1.40
CA LYS A 106 11.13 0.39 -2.70
C LYS A 106 12.07 1.53 -3.13
N GLY A 107 12.13 2.63 -2.36
CA GLY A 107 12.93 3.81 -2.68
C GLY A 107 12.42 4.59 -3.91
N VAL A 108 11.16 4.38 -4.30
CA VAL A 108 10.54 5.09 -5.43
C VAL A 108 10.21 6.53 -5.04
N ILE A 109 9.82 6.73 -3.79
CA ILE A 109 9.56 8.05 -3.19
C ILE A 109 10.33 8.19 -1.87
N CYS A 110 10.66 9.42 -1.51
CA CYS A 110 11.13 9.73 -0.17
C CYS A 110 9.95 9.82 0.82
N PRO A 111 10.18 9.64 2.12
CA PRO A 111 9.17 9.95 3.12
C PRO A 111 8.72 11.42 3.01
N ILE A 112 7.42 11.62 2.91
CA ILE A 112 6.68 12.88 2.86
C ILE A 112 5.60 12.86 3.95
#